data_AF-A0A9P6VR04-F1
#
_entry.id   AF-A0A9P6VR04-F1
#
_cell.length_a   1.000
_cell.length_b   1.000
_cell.length_c   1.000
_cell.angle_alpha   90.00
_cell.angle_beta   90.00
_cell.angle_gamma   90.00
#
_symmetry.space_group_name_H-M   'P 1'
#
loop_
_entity.id
_entity.type
_entity.pdbx_description
1 polymer ?
#
loop_
_entity_poly.entity_id
_entity_poly.type
_entity_poly.pdbx_seq_one_letter_code
_entity_poly.pdbx_strand_id
1 'polypeptide(L)'
;MGIESWAPIFCIATGGYISLETVTGCENSVLLAIADTTSLREWKATLENAATFSLPDLMERASRTENHLKRVIEECSSNMERAAIVGMPEKDDRLSALAAATSLEGFCRNSQTTAITRIFACAALVYLNVVVYGAHPDHPQIYGSVSQFATALKELRERSILGLLAWPLCVACCMASEDQKDTFRELCKEVKIVSDLKMVNLKRSLMIVEECWRLRRDTNETADWQRAMECLKMEILLI
;
A
#
# COMPACT_ATOMS: atom_id res chain seq x y z
N MET A 1 -12.47 -17.86 -18.20
CA MET A 1 -12.27 -18.59 -16.93
C MET A 1 -11.12 -17.90 -16.20
N GLY A 2 -11.39 -17.08 -15.19
CA GLY A 2 -10.32 -16.32 -14.53
C GLY A 2 -10.75 -15.34 -13.44
N ILE A 3 -11.95 -15.49 -12.86
CA ILE A 3 -12.46 -14.55 -11.84
C ILE A 3 -12.50 -15.21 -10.44
N GLU A 4 -12.13 -16.49 -10.32
CA GLU A 4 -12.26 -17.23 -9.05
C GLU A 4 -11.00 -17.20 -8.15
N SER A 5 -9.92 -16.51 -8.53
CA SER A 5 -8.65 -16.57 -7.79
C SER A 5 -8.53 -15.60 -6.60
N TRP A 6 -9.56 -14.80 -6.30
CA TRP A 6 -9.48 -13.74 -5.27
C TRP A 6 -10.36 -13.99 -4.04
N ALA A 7 -11.42 -14.79 -4.18
CA ALA A 7 -12.35 -15.11 -3.09
C ALA A 7 -11.76 -15.93 -1.91
N PRO A 8 -10.80 -16.87 -2.10
CA PRO A 8 -10.34 -17.71 -0.98
C PRO A 8 -9.47 -16.96 0.05
N ILE A 9 -8.83 -15.86 -0.34
CA ILE A 9 -7.86 -15.15 0.51
C ILE A 9 -8.59 -14.33 1.59
N PHE A 10 -9.75 -13.73 1.28
CA PHE A 10 -10.52 -12.94 2.24
C PHE A 10 -11.54 -13.74 3.06
N CYS A 11 -11.93 -14.95 2.63
CA CYS A 11 -12.81 -15.81 3.44
C CYS A 11 -12.18 -16.29 4.77
N ILE A 12 -10.87 -16.15 4.94
CA ILE A 12 -10.21 -16.42 6.23
C ILE A 12 -10.41 -15.24 7.21
N ALA A 13 -10.59 -14.01 6.71
CA ALA A 13 -10.77 -12.81 7.53
C ALA A 13 -12.17 -12.71 8.17
N THR A 14 -13.17 -13.45 7.68
CA THR A 14 -14.51 -13.49 8.26
C THR A 14 -14.73 -14.66 9.25
N GLY A 15 -13.75 -15.57 9.39
CA GLY A 15 -13.91 -16.82 10.15
C GLY A 15 -12.83 -17.15 11.19
N GLY A 16 -11.75 -16.38 11.29
CA GLY A 16 -10.70 -16.60 12.29
C GLY A 16 -10.02 -15.30 12.72
N TYR A 17 -10.02 -15.03 14.02
CA TYR A 17 -9.39 -13.86 14.66
C TYR A 17 -7.85 -13.89 14.53
N ILE A 18 -7.31 -13.66 13.33
CA ILE A 18 -5.92 -13.22 13.18
C ILE A 18 -5.98 -11.70 13.06
N SER A 19 -5.49 -10.99 14.07
CA SER A 19 -5.31 -9.54 13.95
C SER A 19 -4.24 -9.30 12.88
N LEU A 20 -4.65 -8.91 11.68
CA LEU A 20 -3.73 -8.59 10.58
C LEU A 20 -2.79 -7.44 10.94
N GLU A 21 -3.10 -6.62 11.94
CA GLU A 21 -2.15 -5.66 12.53
C GLU A 21 -0.87 -6.35 13.00
N THR A 22 -0.94 -7.58 13.50
CA THR A 22 0.24 -8.35 13.94
C THR A 22 1.05 -8.90 12.77
N VAL A 23 0.40 -9.15 11.62
CA VAL A 23 1.02 -9.73 10.42
C VAL A 23 1.56 -8.64 9.49
N THR A 24 0.87 -7.51 9.40
CA THR A 24 1.14 -6.41 8.45
C THR A 24 1.76 -5.20 9.12
N GLY A 25 1.54 -4.99 10.41
CA GLY A 25 1.87 -3.74 11.11
C GLY A 25 0.93 -2.57 10.79
N CYS A 26 -0.15 -2.81 10.05
CA CYS A 26 -1.11 -1.78 9.60
C CYS A 26 -2.40 -1.82 10.43
N GLU A 27 -3.00 -0.65 10.66
CA GLU A 27 -4.33 -0.55 11.26
C GLU A 27 -5.40 -1.26 10.42
N ASN A 28 -6.29 -1.99 11.11
CA ASN A 28 -7.37 -2.75 10.46
C ASN A 28 -8.30 -1.89 9.61
N SER A 29 -8.42 -0.59 9.91
CA SER A 29 -9.22 0.38 9.15
C SER A 29 -8.82 0.44 7.68
N VAL A 30 -7.51 0.44 7.39
CA VAL A 30 -6.99 0.49 6.02
C VAL A 30 -7.22 -0.83 5.29
N LEU A 31 -7.08 -1.95 5.99
CA LEU A 31 -7.35 -3.28 5.42
C LEU A 31 -8.83 -3.43 5.03
N LEU A 32 -9.74 -2.91 5.85
CA LEU A 32 -11.17 -2.84 5.51
C LEU A 32 -11.40 -1.94 4.29
N ALA A 33 -10.70 -0.80 4.17
CA ALA A 33 -10.80 0.05 2.98
C ALA A 33 -10.30 -0.66 1.71
N ILE A 34 -9.27 -1.51 1.81
CA ILE A 34 -8.79 -2.36 0.71
C ILE A 34 -9.88 -3.37 0.32
N ALA A 35 -10.50 -4.03 1.30
CA ALA A 35 -11.59 -4.98 1.08
C ALA A 35 -12.85 -4.33 0.47
N ASP A 36 -13.18 -3.11 0.90
CA ASP A 36 -14.25 -2.32 0.30
C ASP A 36 -13.92 -1.99 -1.16
N THR A 37 -12.66 -1.69 -1.45
CA THR A 37 -12.20 -1.38 -2.82
C THR A 37 -12.21 -2.62 -3.72
N THR A 38 -11.86 -3.81 -3.22
CA THR A 38 -12.01 -5.07 -3.97
C THR A 38 -13.47 -5.37 -4.24
N SER A 39 -14.34 -5.22 -3.23
CA SER A 39 -15.79 -5.37 -3.39
C SER A 39 -16.35 -4.40 -4.43
N LEU A 40 -15.85 -3.16 -4.45
CA LEU A 40 -16.22 -2.15 -5.44
C LEU A 40 -15.77 -2.54 -6.86
N ARG A 41 -14.58 -3.11 -7.02
CA ARG A 41 -14.06 -3.62 -8.30
C ARG A 41 -14.95 -4.74 -8.84
N GLU A 42 -15.29 -5.73 -8.02
CA GLU A 42 -16.15 -6.87 -8.40
C GLU A 42 -17.56 -6.39 -8.78
N TRP A 43 -18.12 -5.47 -7.99
CA TRP A 43 -19.41 -4.86 -8.27
C TRP A 43 -19.39 -4.07 -9.59
N LYS A 44 -18.36 -3.26 -9.84
CA LYS A 44 -18.17 -2.54 -11.11
C LYS A 44 -18.13 -3.50 -12.30
N ALA A 45 -17.33 -4.57 -12.22
CA ALA A 45 -17.24 -5.58 -13.28
C ALA A 45 -18.59 -6.27 -13.55
N THR A 46 -19.38 -6.53 -12.50
CA THR A 46 -20.71 -7.14 -12.64
C THR A 46 -21.69 -6.22 -13.38
N LEU A 47 -21.68 -4.91 -13.06
CA LEU A 47 -22.56 -3.93 -13.71
C LEU A 47 -22.14 -3.61 -15.15
N GLU A 48 -20.83 -3.58 -15.43
CA GLU A 48 -20.30 -3.44 -16.79
C GLU A 48 -20.77 -4.62 -17.67
N ASN A 49 -20.74 -5.84 -17.13
CA ASN A 49 -21.25 -7.03 -17.83
C ASN A 49 -22.78 -7.03 -17.99
N ALA A 50 -23.52 -6.43 -17.05
CA ALA A 50 -24.98 -6.35 -17.08
C ALA A 50 -25.53 -5.12 -17.85
N ALA A 51 -24.65 -4.24 -18.36
CA ALA A 51 -24.97 -2.97 -19.03
C ALA A 51 -25.84 -1.98 -18.20
N THR A 52 -25.89 -2.17 -16.87
CA THR A 52 -26.67 -1.33 -15.93
C THR A 52 -25.79 -0.33 -15.17
N PHE A 53 -24.64 0.04 -15.76
CA PHE A 53 -23.63 0.87 -15.11
C PHE A 53 -24.14 2.27 -14.75
N SER A 54 -24.13 2.59 -13.46
CA SER A 54 -24.45 3.92 -12.91
C SER A 54 -23.16 4.55 -12.37
N LEU A 55 -22.64 5.53 -13.12
CA LEU A 55 -21.46 6.30 -12.73
C LEU A 55 -21.65 7.07 -11.40
N PRO A 56 -22.81 7.69 -11.11
CA PRO A 56 -23.02 8.40 -9.84
C PRO A 56 -22.89 7.48 -8.62
N ASP A 57 -23.45 6.27 -8.67
CA ASP A 57 -23.41 5.32 -7.55
C ASP A 57 -21.98 4.82 -7.29
N LEU A 58 -21.20 4.62 -8.35
CA LEU A 58 -19.77 4.28 -8.24
C LEU A 58 -19.01 5.40 -7.53
N MET A 59 -19.22 6.65 -7.94
CA MET A 59 -18.54 7.79 -7.35
C MET A 59 -18.93 8.01 -5.89
N GLU A 60 -20.20 7.85 -5.54
CA GLU A 60 -20.66 7.96 -4.16
C GLU A 60 -19.97 6.92 -3.25
N ARG A 61 -19.98 5.65 -3.65
CA ARG A 61 -19.33 4.57 -2.88
C ARG A 61 -17.82 4.76 -2.78
N ALA A 62 -17.17 5.13 -3.89
CA ALA A 62 -15.73 5.41 -3.90
C ALA A 62 -15.38 6.59 -3.00
N SER A 63 -16.16 7.68 -3.03
CA SER A 63 -15.87 8.89 -2.25
C SER A 63 -15.84 8.63 -0.74
N ARG A 64 -16.66 7.70 -0.24
CA ARG A 64 -16.66 7.33 1.19
C ARG A 64 -15.33 6.69 1.59
N THR A 65 -14.86 5.72 0.81
CA THR A 65 -13.58 5.04 1.04
C THR A 65 -12.41 6.00 0.83
N GLU A 66 -12.48 6.85 -0.19
CA GLU A 66 -11.47 7.86 -0.49
C GLU A 66 -11.29 8.86 0.67
N ASN A 67 -12.39 9.42 1.17
CA ASN A 67 -12.38 10.36 2.29
C ASN A 67 -11.86 9.71 3.57
N HIS A 68 -12.19 8.43 3.79
CA HIS A 68 -11.65 7.69 4.92
C HIS A 68 -10.13 7.52 4.81
N LEU A 69 -9.62 7.08 3.65
CA LEU A 69 -8.18 6.90 3.42
C LEU A 69 -7.41 8.22 3.56
N LYS A 70 -7.93 9.31 2.98
CA LYS A 70 -7.32 10.65 3.11
C LYS A 70 -7.20 11.10 4.56
N ARG A 71 -8.24 10.86 5.38
CA ARG A 71 -8.21 11.16 6.81
C ARG A 71 -7.14 10.36 7.55
N VAL A 72 -7.05 9.05 7.29
CA VAL A 72 -6.02 8.19 7.89
C VAL A 72 -4.61 8.67 7.52
N ILE A 73 -4.39 9.06 6.27
CA ILE A 73 -3.10 9.59 5.79
C ILE A 73 -2.73 10.88 6.54
N GLU A 74 -3.68 11.80 6.71
CA GLU A 74 -3.47 13.07 7.43
C GLU A 74 -3.20 12.83 8.92
N GLU A 75 -4.01 12.00 9.58
CA GLU A 75 -3.83 11.61 10.98
C GLU A 75 -2.46 10.98 11.23
N CYS A 76 -2.03 10.06 10.36
CA CYS A 76 -0.69 9.44 10.47
C CYS A 76 0.43 10.46 10.29
N SER A 77 0.27 11.42 9.38
CA SER A 77 1.28 12.46 9.12
C SER A 77 1.42 13.39 10.32
N SER A 78 0.30 13.86 10.89
CA SER A 78 0.32 14.68 12.11
C SER A 78 0.85 13.92 13.33
N ASN A 79 0.60 12.61 13.43
CA ASN A 79 1.15 11.78 14.50
C ASN A 79 2.67 11.63 14.38
N MET A 80 3.18 11.49 13.16
CA MET A 80 4.61 11.38 12.90
C MET A 80 5.35 12.69 13.17
N GLU A 81 4.77 13.84 12.82
CA GLU A 81 5.31 15.17 13.16
C GLU A 81 5.37 15.39 14.68
N ARG A 82 4.29 15.06 15.39
CA ARG A 82 4.24 15.15 16.87
C ARG A 82 5.29 14.26 17.53
N ALA A 83 5.48 13.05 17.02
CA ALA A 83 6.51 12.13 17.49
C ALA A 83 7.94 12.70 17.31
N ALA A 84 8.20 13.46 16.25
CA ALA A 84 9.52 14.06 16.02
C ALA A 84 9.90 15.14 17.05
N ILE A 85 8.93 15.78 17.71
CA ILE A 85 9.16 16.88 18.67
C ILE A 85 9.50 16.35 20.08
N VAL A 86 9.01 15.17 20.46
CA VAL A 86 9.13 14.61 21.82
C VAL A 86 10.48 13.92 22.07
N GLY A 87 11.35 13.83 21.05
CA GLY A 87 12.58 13.05 21.10
C GLY A 87 13.74 13.67 21.87
N MET A 88 13.73 13.60 23.21
CA MET A 88 14.86 13.15 24.05
C MET A 88 14.49 13.20 25.54
N PRO A 89 14.43 12.07 26.28
CA PRO A 89 14.42 12.12 27.74
C PRO A 89 15.82 12.48 28.25
N GLU A 90 15.90 13.54 29.06
CA GLU A 90 17.11 13.87 29.82
C GLU A 90 17.48 12.70 30.74
N LYS A 91 18.78 12.38 30.75
CA LYS A 91 19.36 11.24 31.48
C LYS A 91 19.38 11.53 32.97
N ASP A 92 18.37 11.09 33.72
CA ASP A 92 18.51 10.93 35.17
C ASP A 92 17.89 9.61 35.65
N ASP A 93 18.70 8.84 36.39
CA ASP A 93 18.44 7.58 37.11
C ASP A 93 18.34 6.21 36.39
N ARG A 94 19.01 5.19 36.97
CA ARG A 94 19.14 3.83 36.39
C ARG A 94 17.84 2.99 36.47
N LEU A 95 16.92 3.30 37.40
CA LEU A 95 15.55 2.73 37.39
C LEU A 95 14.67 3.40 36.32
N SER A 96 14.94 4.68 36.00
CA SER A 96 14.27 5.38 34.90
C SER A 96 14.72 4.81 33.55
N ALA A 97 15.96 4.29 33.44
CA ALA A 97 16.49 3.75 32.19
C ALA A 97 15.72 2.52 31.65
N LEU A 98 15.25 1.60 32.50
CA LEU A 98 14.46 0.44 32.05
C LEU A 98 13.04 0.87 31.65
N ALA A 99 12.39 1.71 32.45
CA ALA A 99 11.08 2.28 32.13
C ALA A 99 11.13 3.17 30.86
N ALA A 100 12.21 3.92 30.68
CA ALA A 100 12.49 4.72 29.49
C ALA A 100 12.80 3.83 28.28
N ALA A 101 13.50 2.71 28.46
CA ALA A 101 13.72 1.73 27.39
C ALA A 101 12.41 1.07 26.93
N THR A 102 11.55 0.64 27.86
CA THR A 102 10.21 0.10 27.52
C THR A 102 9.31 1.15 26.87
N SER A 103 9.36 2.40 27.35
CA SER A 103 8.60 3.50 26.74
C SER A 103 9.13 3.87 25.35
N LEU A 104 10.44 3.81 25.14
CA LEU A 104 11.09 4.03 23.85
C LEU A 104 10.76 2.90 22.87
N GLU A 105 10.78 1.63 23.31
CA GLU A 105 10.35 0.50 22.50
C GLU A 105 8.88 0.62 22.08
N GLY A 106 7.99 0.97 23.01
CA GLY A 106 6.57 1.23 22.70
C GLY A 106 6.39 2.40 21.73
N PHE A 107 7.14 3.49 21.91
CA PHE A 107 7.13 4.64 21.02
C PHE A 107 7.65 4.31 19.62
N CYS A 108 8.77 3.59 19.50
CA CYS A 108 9.32 3.14 18.23
C CYS A 108 8.34 2.22 17.49
N ARG A 109 7.70 1.29 18.20
CA ARG A 109 6.67 0.40 17.63
C ARG A 109 5.46 1.19 17.12
N ASN A 110 4.95 2.15 17.89
CA ASN A 110 3.84 3.00 17.48
C ASN A 110 4.21 3.87 16.26
N SER A 111 5.44 4.38 16.22
CA SER A 111 5.96 5.15 15.08
C SER A 111 6.08 4.30 13.81
N GLN A 112 6.56 3.05 13.92
CA GLN A 112 6.59 2.09 12.82
C GLN A 112 5.18 1.75 12.32
N THR A 113 4.24 1.41 13.21
CA THR A 113 2.84 1.14 12.85
C THR A 113 2.22 2.33 12.13
N THR A 114 2.43 3.55 12.62
CA THR A 114 1.93 4.78 11.97
C THR A 114 2.50 4.94 10.56
N ALA A 115 3.81 4.69 10.38
CA ALA A 115 4.46 4.77 9.08
C ALA A 115 3.93 3.72 8.09
N ILE A 116 3.80 2.47 8.54
CA ILE A 116 3.26 1.36 7.74
C ILE A 116 1.81 1.67 7.35
N THR A 117 0.96 2.04 8.30
CA THR A 117 -0.44 2.40 8.05
C THR A 117 -0.56 3.50 7.02
N ARG A 118 0.26 4.56 7.10
CA ARG A 118 0.26 5.63 6.10
C ARG A 118 0.60 5.12 4.70
N ILE A 119 1.62 4.28 4.58
CA ILE A 119 2.06 3.73 3.28
C ILE A 119 0.97 2.81 2.69
N PHE A 120 0.36 1.97 3.51
CA PHE A 120 -0.77 1.13 3.10
C PHE A 120 -1.97 1.97 2.67
N ALA A 121 -2.30 3.03 3.41
CA ALA A 121 -3.41 3.91 3.07
C ALA A 121 -3.17 4.64 1.75
N CYS A 122 -1.95 5.14 1.51
CA CYS A 122 -1.58 5.73 0.22
C CYS A 122 -1.70 4.72 -0.94
N ALA A 123 -1.25 3.47 -0.76
CA ALA A 123 -1.39 2.45 -1.80
C ALA A 123 -2.84 2.01 -2.02
N ALA A 124 -3.65 1.93 -0.96
CA ALA A 124 -5.09 1.69 -1.05
C ALA A 124 -5.80 2.82 -1.81
N LEU A 125 -5.36 4.07 -1.63
CA LEU A 125 -5.87 5.21 -2.39
C LEU A 125 -5.51 5.12 -3.88
N VAL A 126 -4.29 4.70 -4.22
CA VAL A 126 -3.91 4.37 -5.61
C VAL A 126 -4.82 3.27 -6.15
N TYR A 127 -5.01 2.18 -5.39
CA TYR A 127 -5.86 1.06 -5.79
C TYR A 127 -7.28 1.51 -6.10
N LEU A 128 -7.88 2.31 -5.22
CA LEU A 128 -9.22 2.87 -5.41
C LEU A 128 -9.30 3.73 -6.66
N ASN A 129 -8.33 4.63 -6.87
CA ASN A 129 -8.30 5.49 -8.05
C ASN A 129 -8.17 4.67 -9.35
N VAL A 130 -7.41 3.57 -9.35
CA VAL A 130 -7.34 2.65 -10.49
C VAL A 130 -8.67 1.93 -10.73
N VAL A 131 -9.37 1.52 -9.67
CA VAL A 131 -10.70 0.90 -9.81
C VAL A 131 -11.71 1.88 -10.40
N VAL A 132 -11.67 3.15 -10.01
CA VAL A 132 -12.60 4.18 -10.47
C VAL A 132 -12.26 4.64 -11.91
N TYR A 133 -11.02 5.07 -12.14
CA TYR A 133 -10.58 5.77 -13.36
C TYR A 133 -9.83 4.88 -14.38
N GLY A 134 -9.58 3.62 -14.04
CA GLY A 134 -8.77 2.69 -14.84
C GLY A 134 -7.26 2.85 -14.59
N ALA A 135 -6.47 1.94 -15.15
CA ALA A 135 -5.03 1.85 -14.92
C ALA A 135 -4.18 2.86 -15.73
N HIS A 136 -4.53 4.15 -15.63
CA HIS A 136 -3.92 5.27 -16.34
C HIS A 136 -3.02 6.10 -15.40
N PRO A 137 -1.68 5.98 -15.45
CA PRO A 137 -0.74 6.66 -14.53
C PRO A 137 -0.87 8.17 -14.59
N ASP A 138 -1.07 8.71 -15.80
CA ASP A 138 -1.17 10.14 -16.05
C ASP A 138 -2.53 10.74 -15.65
N HIS A 139 -3.48 9.91 -15.19
CA HIS A 139 -4.71 10.41 -14.63
C HIS A 139 -4.42 11.22 -13.35
N PRO A 140 -4.89 12.46 -13.20
CA PRO A 140 -4.47 13.36 -12.11
C PRO A 140 -4.64 12.77 -10.71
N GLN A 141 -5.72 12.03 -10.47
CA GLN A 141 -5.97 11.39 -9.17
C GLN A 141 -4.99 10.24 -8.89
N ILE A 142 -4.57 9.49 -9.91
CA ILE A 142 -3.61 8.39 -9.77
C ILE A 142 -2.21 8.98 -9.57
N TYR A 143 -1.81 9.93 -10.42
CA TYR A 143 -0.54 10.64 -10.29
C TYR A 143 -0.38 11.27 -8.90
N GLY A 144 -1.43 11.94 -8.41
CA GLY A 144 -1.45 12.57 -7.10
C GLY A 144 -1.32 11.57 -5.95
N SER A 145 -2.05 10.45 -5.98
CA SER A 145 -1.95 9.43 -4.92
C SER A 145 -0.61 8.67 -4.96
N VAL A 146 -0.04 8.42 -6.14
CA VAL A 146 1.31 7.86 -6.27
C VAL A 146 2.38 8.84 -5.75
N SER A 147 2.21 10.14 -5.98
CA SER A 147 3.10 11.16 -5.41
C SER A 147 3.07 11.17 -3.89
N GLN A 148 1.88 11.09 -3.28
CA GLN A 148 1.73 10.98 -1.82
C GLN A 148 2.38 9.69 -1.28
N PHE A 149 2.20 8.57 -1.99
CA PHE A 149 2.87 7.31 -1.66
C PHE A 149 4.40 7.46 -1.70
N ALA A 150 4.96 8.08 -2.74
CA ALA A 150 6.39 8.32 -2.87
C ALA A 150 6.93 9.19 -1.73
N THR A 151 6.22 10.24 -1.33
CA THR A 151 6.58 11.07 -0.16
C THR A 151 6.59 10.25 1.12
N ALA A 152 5.52 9.48 1.38
CA ALA A 152 5.41 8.67 2.59
C ALA A 152 6.56 7.66 2.73
N LEU A 153 7.04 7.13 1.60
CA LEU A 153 8.12 6.17 1.49
C LEU A 153 9.51 6.79 1.62
N LYS A 154 9.70 8.04 1.13
CA LYS A 154 10.94 8.82 1.34
C LYS A 154 11.16 9.17 2.80
N GLU A 155 10.08 9.46 3.53
CA GLU A 155 10.11 9.79 4.96
C GLU A 155 10.34 8.56 5.86
N LEU A 156 10.30 7.36 5.28
CA LEU A 156 10.51 6.11 6.01
C LEU A 156 11.96 5.99 6.49
N ARG A 157 12.19 6.30 7.77
CA ARG A 157 13.51 6.26 8.40
C ARG A 157 14.08 4.85 8.55
N GLU A 158 13.22 3.86 8.77
CA GLU A 158 13.64 2.49 9.02
C GLU A 158 13.38 1.61 7.79
N ARG A 159 14.46 1.13 7.16
CA ARG A 159 14.37 0.29 5.96
C ARG A 159 14.07 -1.20 6.27
N SER A 160 14.14 -1.60 7.54
CA SER A 160 13.90 -2.99 7.98
C SER A 160 12.46 -3.46 7.70
N ILE A 161 11.50 -2.55 7.67
CA ILE A 161 10.07 -2.82 7.45
C ILE A 161 9.66 -2.88 5.97
N LEU A 162 10.58 -2.65 5.04
CA LEU A 162 10.29 -2.71 3.59
C LEU A 162 9.74 -4.08 3.15
N GLY A 163 10.11 -5.16 3.84
CA GLY A 163 9.57 -6.49 3.57
C GLY A 163 8.05 -6.60 3.78
N LEU A 164 7.49 -5.78 4.67
CA LEU A 164 6.04 -5.69 4.94
C LEU A 164 5.30 -4.85 3.88
N LEU A 165 6.04 -4.07 3.09
CA LEU A 165 5.50 -3.12 2.12
C LEU A 165 5.45 -3.69 0.69
N ALA A 166 5.61 -5.01 0.53
CA ALA A 166 5.61 -5.66 -0.77
C ALA A 166 4.33 -5.38 -1.58
N TRP A 167 3.15 -5.47 -0.95
CA TRP A 167 1.89 -5.15 -1.63
C TRP A 167 1.73 -3.67 -1.95
N PRO A 168 1.89 -2.73 -0.98
CA PRO A 168 1.80 -1.30 -1.26
C PRO A 168 2.72 -0.86 -2.40
N LEU A 169 3.97 -1.36 -2.41
CA LEU A 169 4.94 -1.09 -3.47
C LEU A 169 4.49 -1.65 -4.81
N CYS A 170 4.01 -2.90 -4.84
CA CYS A 170 3.54 -3.51 -6.09
C CYS A 170 2.43 -2.66 -6.73
N VAL A 171 1.41 -2.28 -5.96
CA VAL A 171 0.27 -1.51 -6.46
C VAL A 171 0.67 -0.11 -6.89
N ALA A 172 1.30 0.65 -5.98
CA ALA A 172 1.59 2.06 -6.22
C ALA A 172 2.67 2.26 -7.29
N CYS A 173 3.76 1.47 -7.26
CA CYS A 173 4.84 1.63 -8.24
C CYS A 173 4.43 1.15 -9.64
N CYS A 174 3.53 0.17 -9.77
CA CYS A 174 2.99 -0.20 -11.09
C CYS A 174 2.23 0.95 -11.76
N MET A 175 1.69 1.89 -10.98
CA MET A 175 0.95 3.07 -11.45
C MET A 175 1.80 4.34 -11.52
N ALA A 176 3.13 4.25 -11.38
CA ALA A 176 4.01 5.40 -11.50
C ALA A 176 4.09 5.90 -12.95
N SER A 177 3.89 7.21 -13.15
CA SER A 177 4.19 7.89 -14.41
C SER A 177 5.70 7.92 -14.68
N GLU A 178 6.11 8.15 -15.93
CA GLU A 178 7.52 8.06 -16.35
C GLU A 178 8.47 8.92 -15.49
N ASP A 179 8.06 10.12 -15.09
CA ASP A 179 8.80 11.04 -14.22
C ASP A 179 8.93 10.54 -12.77
N GLN A 180 8.00 9.69 -12.31
CA GLN A 180 8.02 9.12 -10.96
C GLN A 180 8.83 7.82 -10.87
N LYS A 181 9.07 7.13 -11.99
CA LYS A 181 9.76 5.82 -12.01
C LYS A 181 11.16 5.87 -11.43
N ASP A 182 11.92 6.93 -11.71
CA ASP A 182 13.30 7.04 -11.24
C ASP A 182 13.38 7.16 -9.71
N THR A 183 12.43 7.87 -9.10
CA THR A 183 12.29 7.92 -7.63
C THR A 183 12.14 6.51 -7.04
N PHE A 184 11.33 5.66 -7.66
CA PHE A 184 11.12 4.29 -7.17
C PHE A 184 12.31 3.38 -7.48
N ARG A 185 12.99 3.56 -8.62
CA ARG A 185 14.21 2.80 -8.95
C ARG A 185 15.36 3.08 -7.99
N GLU A 186 15.52 4.32 -7.55
CA GLU A 186 16.51 4.68 -6.53
C GLU A 186 16.25 3.93 -5.23
N LEU A 187 15.00 3.92 -4.78
CA LEU A 187 14.59 3.15 -3.61
C LEU A 187 14.89 1.64 -3.79
N CYS A 188 14.64 1.09 -4.98
CA CYS A 188 14.94 -0.32 -5.29
C CYS A 188 16.44 -0.65 -5.21
N LYS A 189 17.34 0.30 -5.50
CA LYS A 189 18.78 0.10 -5.38
C LYS A 189 19.19 -0.08 -3.91
N GLU A 190 18.58 0.68 -3.00
CA GLU A 190 18.81 0.53 -1.56
C GLU A 190 18.39 -0.85 -1.05
N VAL A 191 17.27 -1.37 -1.58
CA VAL A 191 16.79 -2.72 -1.25
C VAL A 191 17.74 -3.83 -1.69
N LYS A 192 18.40 -3.70 -2.85
CA LYS A 192 19.29 -4.76 -3.38
C LYS A 192 20.52 -5.03 -2.52
N ILE A 193 20.88 -4.12 -1.62
CA ILE A 193 22.06 -4.21 -0.76
C ILE A 193 21.80 -5.15 0.44
N VAL A 194 20.54 -5.31 0.84
CA VAL A 194 20.17 -6.13 1.99
C VAL A 194 19.88 -7.56 1.51
N SER A 195 20.44 -8.57 2.17
CA SER A 195 20.32 -9.99 1.76
C SER A 195 19.53 -10.80 2.78
N ASP A 196 18.33 -10.33 3.14
CA ASP A 196 17.46 -11.01 4.10
C ASP A 196 16.31 -11.76 3.41
N LEU A 197 15.96 -12.94 3.92
CA LEU A 197 14.81 -13.78 3.51
C LEU A 197 13.49 -13.00 3.58
N LYS A 198 13.39 -12.01 4.48
CA LYS A 198 12.23 -11.11 4.60
C LYS A 198 11.96 -10.25 3.36
N MET A 199 12.87 -10.23 2.38
CA MET A 199 12.74 -9.42 1.17
C MET A 199 12.40 -10.21 -0.09
N VAL A 200 12.07 -11.50 0.01
CA VAL A 200 11.66 -12.30 -1.16
C VAL A 200 10.40 -11.72 -1.81
N ASN A 201 9.38 -11.38 -1.02
CA ASN A 201 8.15 -10.78 -1.53
C ASN A 201 8.41 -9.40 -2.15
N LEU A 202 9.28 -8.62 -1.51
CA LEU A 202 9.71 -7.33 -2.02
C LEU A 202 10.40 -7.45 -3.39
N LYS A 203 11.34 -8.39 -3.55
CA LYS A 203 11.99 -8.65 -4.85
C LYS A 203 10.98 -9.05 -5.92
N ARG A 204 10.00 -9.91 -5.59
CA ARG A 204 8.91 -10.28 -6.51
C ARG A 204 8.07 -9.07 -6.91
N SER A 205 7.70 -8.21 -5.96
CA SER A 205 6.97 -6.96 -6.26
C SER A 205 7.73 -6.09 -7.24
N LEU A 206 9.04 -5.95 -7.07
CA LEU A 206 9.87 -5.16 -7.99
C LEU A 206 9.94 -5.76 -9.40
N MET A 207 9.94 -7.10 -9.52
CA MET A 207 9.87 -7.76 -10.82
C MET A 207 8.53 -7.47 -11.52
N ILE A 208 7.42 -7.51 -10.79
CA ILE A 208 6.09 -7.18 -11.32
C ILE A 208 6.02 -5.72 -11.75
N VAL A 209 6.61 -4.81 -10.99
CA VAL A 209 6.65 -3.38 -11.33
C VAL A 209 7.40 -3.13 -12.64
N GLU A 210 8.61 -3.68 -12.80
CA GLU A 210 9.37 -3.53 -14.04
C GLU A 210 8.66 -4.20 -15.22
N GLU A 211 7.98 -5.33 -15.01
CA GLU A 211 7.18 -5.97 -16.06
C GLU A 211 5.95 -5.14 -16.44
N CYS A 212 5.24 -4.55 -15.47
CA CYS A 212 4.14 -3.64 -15.72
C CYS A 212 4.59 -2.45 -16.59
N TRP A 213 5.74 -1.87 -16.26
CA TRP A 213 6.33 -0.78 -17.04
C TRP A 213 6.77 -1.23 -18.44
N ARG A 214 7.28 -2.46 -18.58
CA ARG A 214 7.65 -3.04 -19.87
C ARG A 214 6.43 -3.25 -20.76
N LEU A 215 5.35 -3.84 -20.22
CA LEU A 215 4.11 -4.07 -20.95
C LEU A 215 3.53 -2.76 -21.50
N ARG A 216 3.42 -1.72 -20.66
CA ARG A 216 2.92 -0.40 -21.10
C ARG A 216 3.73 0.21 -22.23
N ARG A 217 5.05 0.01 -22.22
CA ARG A 217 5.95 0.50 -23.27
C ARG A 217 5.79 -0.27 -24.58
N ASP A 218 5.66 -1.58 -24.50
CA ASP A 218 5.77 -2.47 -25.65
C ASP A 218 4.43 -2.75 -26.34
N THR A 219 3.32 -2.78 -25.58
CA THR A 219 2.00 -3.22 -26.11
C THR A 219 0.97 -2.10 -26.25
N ASN A 220 1.30 -0.86 -25.84
CA ASN A 220 0.36 0.27 -25.73
C ASN A 220 -0.90 -0.09 -24.89
N GLU A 221 -0.80 -1.13 -24.05
CA GLU A 221 -1.87 -1.58 -23.15
C GLU A 221 -1.85 -0.79 -21.84
N THR A 222 -3.02 -0.62 -21.23
CA THR A 222 -3.19 -0.09 -19.88
C THR A 222 -2.93 -1.17 -18.83
N ALA A 223 -1.76 -1.80 -18.90
CA ALA A 223 -1.40 -2.93 -18.03
C ALA A 223 -1.32 -2.49 -16.56
N ASP A 224 -1.96 -3.24 -15.67
CA ASP A 224 -1.82 -3.06 -14.22
C ASP A 224 -0.96 -4.16 -13.58
N TRP A 225 -0.82 -4.13 -12.26
CA TRP A 225 -0.08 -5.15 -11.51
C TRP A 225 -0.66 -6.56 -11.71
N GLN A 226 -1.98 -6.70 -11.94
CA GLN A 226 -2.60 -8.00 -12.19
C GLN A 226 -2.13 -8.55 -13.54
N ARG A 227 -2.16 -7.71 -14.57
CA ARG A 227 -1.68 -8.10 -15.89
C ARG A 227 -0.19 -8.48 -15.89
N ALA A 228 0.63 -7.76 -15.15
CA ALA A 228 2.04 -8.08 -14.98
C ALA A 228 2.25 -9.40 -14.21
N MET A 229 1.47 -9.67 -13.16
CA MET A 229 1.48 -10.94 -12.42
C MET A 229 1.11 -12.13 -13.32
N GLU A 230 0.08 -11.99 -14.15
CA GLU A 230 -0.32 -13.00 -15.13
C GLU A 230 0.81 -13.31 -16.12
N CYS A 231 1.48 -12.27 -16.62
CA CYS A 231 2.57 -12.43 -17.59
C CYS A 231 3.77 -13.18 -16.98
N LEU A 232 4.12 -12.86 -15.73
CA LEU A 232 5.22 -13.50 -15.00
C LEU A 232 4.85 -14.86 -14.40
N LYS A 233 3.56 -15.26 -14.42
CA LYS A 233 3.03 -16.42 -13.69
C LYS A 233 3.41 -16.36 -12.20
N MET A 234 3.34 -15.17 -11.63
CA MET A 234 3.66 -14.91 -10.23
C MET A 234 2.39 -14.61 -9.45
N GLU A 235 2.30 -15.22 -8.28
CA GLU A 235 1.34 -14.83 -7.26
C GLU A 235 2.10 -14.15 -6.13
N ILE A 236 1.73 -12.90 -5.84
CA ILE A 236 2.05 -12.30 -4.56
C ILE A 236 0.86 -12.56 -3.66
N LEU A 237 1.14 -13.07 -2.46
CA LEU A 237 0.16 -13.18 -1.41
C LEU A 237 -0.28 -11.76 -1.06
N LEU A 238 -1.39 -11.33 -1.67
CA LEU A 238 -2.21 -10.27 -1.13
C LEU A 238 -2.74 -10.79 0.19
N ILE A 239 -2.65 -9.94 1.20
CA ILE A 239 -2.92 -10.25 2.60
C ILE A 239 -4.37 -10.71 2.77
#